data_AF-A0A538LXR2-F1
#
_entry.id   AF-A0A538LXR2-F1
#
_cell.length_a   1.000
_cell.length_b   1.000
_cell.length_c   1.000
_cell.angle_alpha   90.00
_cell.angle_beta   90.00
_cell.angle_gamma   90.00
#
_symmetry.space_group_name_H-M   'P 1'
#
loop_
_entity.id
_entity.type
_entity.pdbx_description
1 polymer ?
#
loop_
_entity_poly.entity_id
_entity_poly.type
_entity_poly.pdbx_seq_one_letter_code
_entity_poly.pdbx_strand_id
1 'polypeptide(L)'
;MRSRQLQTVLTDYVEAAAGHLRAEVQAGAEVPFEVGSRVGRAGTRGTPLYCYRALTGEFIDEREAALKRLPCHAEAAKLLEGFDGLERYLANAGADVAHATRRARARAAMRLLLEDVFQEQTDFQARPDRVRAAIERLEHSAFASPSQLTLVATLHGLAICSPELQLAKGLVIAHPEAIEGVPQGALAASAEAGADSHLLVVHTTEQDDPREGVPRGRQLLRDLLRALRLFGDGRVALGALGWFRIAAGTWAPVAIGGGGRRHGTLVVTIEQEDELRAFRNLVARRAPKGDEVAWALRRFELGCERDAAHEALTDHVVALRALLEPEGPASGLLAGRVAALCAAPEGRAQLSERVAEALAVERSLIAGTSVKPATVRALVDELSAHLRALLSDVICGHLDPDLVTLADELLLAPADGEDVAEADCAGGDAKPELEGKAQGDPQAEADDEAEADVDDEAEVDGEDEAEVDGEADVDDEAEVDGVAEVGPPRSAGPVYAGSSTGAEAEPGDGATSRAAADEADEGDEADDPVGARSVKRSRRRAVKRR
;
A
#
# COMPACT_ATOMS: atom_id res chain seq x y z
N MET A 1 -14.95 24.77 21.13
CA MET A 1 -15.81 25.95 21.31
C MET A 1 -16.56 26.22 20.02
N ARG A 2 -17.90 26.14 19.99
CA ARG A 2 -18.71 26.42 18.78
C ARG A 2 -18.51 27.87 18.34
N SER A 3 -18.14 28.12 17.09
CA SER A 3 -17.92 29.47 16.58
C SER A 3 -19.28 30.11 16.27
N ARG A 4 -19.81 30.86 17.24
CA ARG A 4 -21.10 31.56 17.08
C ARG A 4 -21.13 32.47 15.85
N GLN A 5 -19.98 33.02 15.47
CA GLN A 5 -19.84 33.84 14.28
C GLN A 5 -20.04 33.01 13.00
N LEU A 6 -19.37 31.86 12.87
CA LEU A 6 -19.53 30.96 11.73
C LEU A 6 -20.98 30.47 11.59
N GLN A 7 -21.60 30.09 12.70
CA GLN A 7 -23.00 29.65 12.73
C GLN A 7 -23.95 30.75 12.22
N THR A 8 -23.77 31.99 12.66
CA THR A 8 -24.62 33.12 12.25
C THR A 8 -24.48 33.38 10.75
N VAL A 9 -23.24 33.52 10.27
CA VAL A 9 -22.95 33.81 8.85
C VAL A 9 -23.42 32.68 7.92
N LEU A 10 -23.27 31.41 8.31
CA LEU A 10 -23.79 30.28 7.53
C LEU A 10 -25.32 30.23 7.53
N THR A 11 -25.97 30.60 8.63
CA THR A 11 -27.43 30.69 8.69
C THR A 11 -27.94 31.78 7.75
N ASP A 12 -27.34 32.98 7.82
CA ASP A 12 -27.69 34.10 6.95
C ASP A 12 -27.46 33.77 5.47
N TYR A 13 -26.36 33.06 5.16
CA TYR A 13 -26.09 32.58 3.80
C TYR A 13 -27.16 31.59 3.31
N VAL A 14 -27.54 30.61 4.14
CA VAL A 14 -28.57 29.62 3.77
C VAL A 14 -29.94 30.30 3.60
N GLU A 15 -30.28 31.29 4.42
CA GLU A 15 -31.52 32.06 4.28
C GLU A 15 -31.53 32.90 2.99
N ALA A 16 -30.42 33.57 2.66
CA ALA A 16 -30.28 34.32 1.43
C ALA A 16 -30.36 33.41 0.19
N ALA A 17 -29.69 32.25 0.22
CA ALA A 17 -29.75 31.25 -0.83
C ALA A 17 -31.17 30.68 -1.00
N ALA A 18 -31.86 30.38 0.10
CA ALA A 18 -33.26 29.95 0.08
C ALA A 18 -34.16 30.98 -0.59
N GLY A 19 -34.01 32.26 -0.24
CA GLY A 19 -34.78 33.35 -0.84
C GLY A 19 -34.57 33.44 -2.36
N HIS A 20 -33.33 33.32 -2.81
CA HIS A 20 -33.00 33.35 -4.24
C HIS A 20 -33.57 32.13 -4.99
N LEU A 21 -33.32 30.91 -4.52
CA LEU A 21 -33.80 29.68 -5.17
C LEU A 21 -35.33 29.63 -5.22
N ARG A 22 -36.02 30.13 -4.19
CA ARG A 22 -37.48 30.25 -4.18
C ARG A 22 -38.00 31.24 -5.20
N ALA A 23 -37.33 32.38 -5.38
CA ALA A 23 -37.71 33.37 -6.38
C ALA A 23 -37.59 32.78 -7.80
N GLU A 24 -36.54 32.01 -8.07
CA GLU A 24 -36.34 31.32 -9.35
C GLU A 24 -37.45 30.28 -9.61
N VAL A 25 -37.79 29.44 -8.62
CA VAL A 25 -38.88 28.48 -8.75
C VAL A 25 -40.23 29.19 -8.96
N GLN A 26 -40.48 30.31 -8.27
CA GLN A 26 -41.68 31.12 -8.47
C GLN A 26 -41.73 31.80 -9.84
N ALA A 27 -40.57 32.12 -10.41
CA ALA A 27 -40.43 32.64 -11.77
C ALA A 27 -40.61 31.56 -12.84
N GLY A 28 -40.74 30.28 -12.45
CA GLY A 28 -41.04 29.16 -13.32
C GLY A 28 -39.85 28.21 -13.59
N ALA A 29 -38.75 28.33 -12.85
CA ALA A 29 -37.67 27.36 -12.94
C ALA A 29 -38.10 25.99 -12.39
N GLU A 30 -37.88 24.93 -13.15
CA GLU A 30 -38.25 23.56 -12.76
C GLU A 30 -37.07 22.85 -12.07
N VAL A 31 -37.37 22.10 -11.00
CA VAL A 31 -36.39 21.26 -10.32
C VAL A 31 -36.37 19.88 -10.99
N PRO A 32 -35.22 19.37 -11.45
CA PRO A 32 -35.14 18.06 -12.08
C PRO A 32 -35.46 16.93 -11.09
N PHE A 33 -35.96 15.81 -11.60
CA PHE A 33 -36.29 14.62 -10.82
C PHE A 33 -35.67 13.36 -11.42
N GLU A 34 -35.17 12.47 -10.55
CA GLU A 34 -34.82 11.10 -10.91
C GLU A 34 -35.89 10.12 -10.41
N VAL A 35 -36.07 9.01 -11.14
CA VAL A 35 -36.94 7.90 -10.72
C VAL A 35 -36.09 6.81 -10.09
N GLY A 36 -36.12 6.72 -8.77
CA GLY A 36 -35.44 5.65 -8.01
C GLY A 36 -36.41 4.53 -7.62
N SER A 37 -35.90 3.31 -7.40
CA SER A 37 -36.69 2.21 -6.81
C SER A 37 -36.34 2.04 -5.33
N ARG A 38 -37.31 2.25 -4.43
CA ARG A 38 -37.17 1.89 -3.01
C ARG A 38 -37.46 0.40 -2.86
N VAL A 39 -36.42 -0.39 -2.56
CA VAL A 39 -36.60 -1.78 -2.10
C VAL A 39 -36.89 -1.74 -0.60
N GLY A 40 -37.99 -2.38 -0.18
CA GLY A 40 -38.34 -2.50 1.23
C GLY A 40 -37.21 -3.11 2.06
N ARG A 41 -37.16 -2.77 3.35
CA ARG A 41 -36.16 -3.25 4.32
C ARG A 41 -35.99 -4.78 4.21
N ALA A 42 -34.73 -5.24 4.28
CA ALA A 42 -34.32 -6.63 4.08
C ALA A 42 -35.27 -7.63 4.76
N GLY A 43 -35.89 -8.51 3.96
CA GLY A 43 -36.69 -9.65 4.43
C GLY A 43 -38.08 -9.81 3.82
N THR A 44 -38.62 -8.82 3.10
CA THR A 44 -39.93 -8.95 2.43
C THR A 44 -39.74 -8.81 0.92
N ARG A 45 -40.12 -9.82 0.12
CA ARG A 45 -40.23 -9.72 -1.34
C ARG A 45 -41.38 -8.76 -1.69
N GLY A 46 -41.14 -7.46 -1.53
CA GLY A 46 -42.06 -6.40 -1.94
C GLY A 46 -41.74 -5.94 -3.36
N THR A 47 -42.78 -5.68 -4.15
CA THR A 47 -42.70 -5.02 -5.45
C THR A 47 -41.93 -3.69 -5.30
N PRO A 48 -40.94 -3.38 -6.15
CA PRO A 48 -40.21 -2.13 -6.06
C PRO A 48 -41.17 -0.95 -6.23
N LEU A 49 -41.19 -0.05 -5.24
CA LEU A 49 -41.93 1.21 -5.37
C LEU A 49 -41.03 2.22 -6.05
N TYR A 50 -41.47 2.71 -7.20
CA TYR A 50 -40.82 3.82 -7.88
C TYR A 50 -41.14 5.12 -7.13
N CYS A 51 -40.09 5.82 -6.69
CA CYS A 51 -40.20 7.12 -6.05
C CYS A 51 -39.48 8.18 -6.89
N TYR A 52 -40.14 9.31 -7.10
CA TYR A 52 -39.52 10.50 -7.66
C TYR A 52 -38.68 11.18 -6.59
N ARG A 53 -37.40 11.42 -6.89
CA ARG A 53 -36.46 12.09 -6.01
C ARG A 53 -36.01 13.38 -6.70
N ALA A 54 -36.16 14.50 -6.00
CA ALA A 54 -35.74 15.79 -6.54
C ALA A 54 -34.21 15.88 -6.57
N LEU A 55 -33.66 16.22 -7.73
CA LEU A 55 -32.23 16.44 -7.97
C LEU A 55 -31.86 17.87 -7.58
N THR A 56 -31.96 18.16 -6.27
CA THR A 56 -31.73 19.51 -5.73
C THR A 56 -30.30 19.98 -5.89
N GLY A 57 -29.33 19.06 -5.91
CA GLY A 57 -27.93 19.38 -6.18
C GLY A 57 -27.70 19.96 -7.58
N GLU A 58 -28.22 19.31 -8.62
CA GLU A 58 -28.13 19.80 -10.00
C GLU A 58 -28.78 21.18 -10.15
N PHE A 59 -29.94 21.37 -9.51
CA PHE A 59 -30.60 22.67 -9.51
C PHE A 59 -29.73 23.76 -8.86
N ILE A 60 -29.06 23.46 -7.74
CA ILE A 60 -28.17 24.39 -7.05
C ILE A 60 -26.92 24.69 -7.88
N ASP A 61 -26.34 23.68 -8.54
CA ASP A 61 -25.14 23.79 -9.37
C ASP A 61 -25.35 24.76 -10.54
N GLU A 62 -26.48 24.67 -11.23
CA GLU A 62 -26.83 25.59 -12.33
C GLU A 62 -26.92 27.06 -11.86
N ARG A 63 -27.19 27.32 -10.58
CA ARG A 63 -27.32 28.67 -10.00
C ARG A 63 -26.10 29.09 -9.17
N GLU A 64 -25.00 28.33 -9.23
CA GLU A 64 -23.79 28.62 -8.44
C GLU A 64 -23.26 30.04 -8.70
N ALA A 65 -23.29 30.51 -9.96
CA ALA A 65 -22.86 31.86 -10.32
C ALA A 65 -23.71 32.97 -9.67
N ALA A 66 -25.01 32.75 -9.48
CA ALA A 66 -25.90 33.69 -8.81
C ALA A 66 -25.71 33.65 -7.30
N LEU A 67 -25.55 32.47 -6.71
CA LEU A 67 -25.28 32.29 -5.28
C LEU A 67 -23.95 32.93 -4.85
N LYS A 68 -22.94 32.93 -5.74
CA LYS A 68 -21.65 33.62 -5.53
C LYS A 68 -21.78 35.15 -5.37
N ARG A 69 -22.82 35.75 -5.97
CA ARG A 69 -23.06 37.21 -5.92
C ARG A 69 -23.83 37.65 -4.67
N LEU A 70 -24.27 36.71 -3.82
CA LEU A 70 -24.98 37.06 -2.59
C LEU A 70 -24.05 37.80 -1.62
N PRO A 71 -24.53 38.85 -0.92
CA PRO A 71 -23.70 39.65 -0.01
C PRO A 71 -22.97 38.83 1.07
N CYS A 72 -23.66 37.81 1.62
CA CYS A 72 -23.12 36.96 2.69
C CYS A 72 -22.13 35.88 2.18
N HIS A 73 -22.03 35.67 0.87
CA HIS A 73 -21.24 34.56 0.31
C HIS A 73 -19.73 34.73 0.58
N ALA A 74 -19.20 35.94 0.38
CA ALA A 74 -17.77 36.20 0.55
C ALA A 74 -17.30 36.00 2.00
N GLU A 75 -18.12 36.45 2.96
CA GLU A 75 -17.84 36.28 4.38
C GLU A 75 -17.93 34.81 4.82
N ALA A 76 -18.97 34.10 4.38
CA ALA A 76 -19.13 32.67 4.64
C ALA A 76 -17.94 31.84 4.10
N ALA A 77 -17.51 32.14 2.87
CA ALA A 77 -16.35 31.49 2.27
C ALA A 77 -15.06 31.77 3.07
N LYS A 78 -14.81 33.02 3.48
CA LYS A 78 -13.62 33.39 4.26
C LYS A 78 -13.57 32.70 5.62
N LEU A 79 -14.70 32.62 6.32
CA LEU A 79 -14.78 31.94 7.62
C LEU A 79 -14.61 30.42 7.48
N LEU A 80 -15.12 29.81 6.40
CA LEU A 80 -14.88 28.39 6.11
C LEU A 80 -13.45 28.11 5.68
N GLU A 81 -12.79 29.02 4.96
CA GLU A 81 -11.36 28.89 4.65
C GLU A 81 -10.52 28.79 5.92
N GLY A 82 -10.89 29.50 6.99
CA GLY A 82 -10.22 29.44 8.30
C GLY A 82 -10.70 28.31 9.23
N PHE A 83 -11.59 27.43 8.79
CA PHE A 83 -12.20 26.40 9.63
C PHE A 83 -11.37 25.10 9.65
N ASP A 84 -10.86 24.72 10.83
CA ASP A 84 -9.97 23.55 11.03
C ASP A 84 -10.62 22.19 10.68
N GLY A 85 -11.95 22.10 10.65
CA GLY A 85 -12.69 20.87 10.34
C GLY A 85 -13.06 20.71 8.86
N LEU A 86 -12.72 21.69 8.00
CA LEU A 86 -13.24 21.77 6.63
C LEU A 86 -12.89 20.52 5.81
N GLU A 87 -11.65 20.08 5.87
CA GLU A 87 -11.19 18.86 5.21
C GLU A 87 -11.96 17.62 5.64
N ARG A 88 -12.16 17.46 6.95
CA ARG A 88 -12.86 16.32 7.53
C ARG A 88 -14.32 16.33 7.13
N TYR A 89 -14.96 17.50 7.12
CA TYR A 89 -16.33 17.66 6.63
C TYR A 89 -16.47 17.22 5.16
N LEU A 90 -15.58 17.68 4.28
CA LEU A 90 -15.59 17.33 2.85
C LEU A 90 -15.30 15.85 2.61
N ALA A 91 -14.35 15.29 3.34
CA ALA A 91 -13.99 13.88 3.23
C ALA A 91 -15.11 12.95 3.72
N ASN A 92 -15.79 13.31 4.82
CA ASN A 92 -16.95 12.57 5.32
C ASN A 92 -18.14 12.60 4.35
N ALA A 93 -18.28 13.68 3.58
CA ALA A 93 -19.29 13.81 2.53
C ALA A 93 -18.90 13.09 1.21
N GLY A 94 -17.69 12.53 1.12
CA GLY A 94 -17.20 11.83 -0.08
C GLY A 94 -16.80 12.76 -1.23
N ALA A 95 -16.57 14.05 -0.97
CA ALA A 95 -16.17 15.00 -2.01
C ALA A 95 -14.66 14.90 -2.32
N ASP A 96 -14.32 14.66 -3.58
CA ASP A 96 -12.93 14.67 -4.05
C ASP A 96 -12.44 16.11 -4.31
N VAL A 97 -11.82 16.70 -3.30
CA VAL A 97 -11.20 18.04 -3.35
C VAL A 97 -9.72 18.00 -2.98
N ALA A 98 -9.06 16.87 -3.27
CA ALA A 98 -7.67 16.61 -2.85
C ALA A 98 -6.72 17.72 -3.30
N HIS A 99 -6.82 18.16 -4.55
CA HIS A 99 -5.96 19.18 -5.17
C HIS A 99 -6.56 20.59 -5.23
N ALA A 100 -7.74 20.81 -4.65
CA ALA A 100 -8.43 22.10 -4.71
C ALA A 100 -7.75 23.16 -3.83
N THR A 101 -7.78 24.43 -4.22
CA THR A 101 -7.34 25.54 -3.35
C THR A 101 -8.24 25.65 -2.11
N ARG A 102 -7.76 26.27 -1.02
CA ARG A 102 -8.56 26.45 0.21
C ARG A 102 -9.91 27.13 -0.07
N ARG A 103 -9.89 28.15 -0.94
CA ARG A 103 -11.08 28.82 -1.47
C ARG A 103 -12.03 27.90 -2.22
N ALA A 104 -11.51 27.01 -3.06
CA ALA A 104 -12.33 26.03 -3.77
C ALA A 104 -12.96 24.99 -2.82
N ARG A 105 -12.26 24.60 -1.75
CA ARG A 105 -12.80 23.71 -0.71
C ARG A 105 -13.89 24.37 0.11
N ALA A 106 -13.73 25.63 0.49
CA ALA A 106 -14.75 26.40 1.18
C ALA A 106 -16.04 26.47 0.33
N ARG A 107 -15.92 26.73 -0.97
CA ARG A 107 -17.07 26.71 -1.89
C ARG A 107 -17.71 25.31 -1.99
N ALA A 108 -16.92 24.25 -2.09
CA ALA A 108 -17.44 22.89 -2.11
C ALA A 108 -18.22 22.56 -0.82
N ALA A 109 -17.74 23.05 0.34
CA ALA A 109 -18.44 22.86 1.61
C ALA A 109 -19.74 23.67 1.68
N MET A 110 -19.76 24.91 1.17
CA MET A 110 -20.98 25.72 1.05
C MET A 110 -22.01 25.04 0.15
N ARG A 111 -21.58 24.44 -0.96
CA ARG A 111 -22.46 23.67 -1.85
C ARG A 111 -23.04 22.45 -1.13
N LEU A 112 -22.19 21.63 -0.51
CA LEU A 112 -22.62 20.45 0.25
C LEU A 112 -23.58 20.81 1.37
N LEU A 113 -23.35 21.94 2.06
CA LEU A 113 -24.25 22.44 3.09
C LEU A 113 -25.65 22.74 2.52
N LEU A 114 -25.74 23.38 1.35
CA LEU A 114 -27.02 23.66 0.70
C LEU A 114 -27.71 22.39 0.19
N GLU A 115 -26.96 21.49 -0.44
CA GLU A 115 -27.47 20.18 -0.88
C GLU A 115 -28.08 19.38 0.27
N ASP A 116 -27.42 19.41 1.43
CA ASP A 116 -27.83 18.72 2.64
C ASP A 116 -29.05 19.37 3.31
N VAL A 117 -29.10 20.71 3.37
CA VAL A 117 -30.27 21.45 3.90
C VAL A 117 -31.52 21.21 3.04
N PHE A 118 -31.38 21.32 1.72
CA PHE A 118 -32.49 21.23 0.77
C PHE A 118 -32.72 19.83 0.21
N GLN A 119 -32.06 18.81 0.77
CA GLN A 119 -32.18 17.44 0.29
C GLN A 119 -33.66 17.03 0.14
N GLU A 120 -34.04 16.66 -1.09
CA GLU A 120 -35.39 16.25 -1.49
C GLU A 120 -36.48 17.32 -1.31
N GLN A 121 -36.12 18.62 -1.27
CA GLN A 121 -37.05 19.75 -1.20
C GLN A 121 -37.13 20.49 -2.52
N THR A 122 -38.35 20.65 -3.05
CA THR A 122 -38.62 21.40 -4.28
C THR A 122 -39.07 22.84 -4.01
N ASP A 123 -39.46 23.14 -2.77
CA ASP A 123 -39.93 24.45 -2.32
C ASP A 123 -38.81 25.35 -1.76
N PHE A 124 -37.59 24.82 -1.61
CA PHE A 124 -36.41 25.47 -1.04
C PHE A 124 -36.69 26.29 0.23
N GLN A 125 -37.60 25.81 1.08
CA GLN A 125 -37.89 26.49 2.34
C GLN A 125 -36.78 26.18 3.37
N ALA A 126 -36.05 27.21 3.81
CA ALA A 126 -35.07 27.08 4.89
C ALA A 126 -35.77 26.67 6.19
N ARG A 127 -35.73 25.37 6.53
CA ARG A 127 -36.29 24.84 7.78
C ARG A 127 -35.24 24.97 8.89
N PRO A 128 -35.51 25.72 9.97
CA PRO A 128 -34.51 26.00 11.02
C PRO A 128 -33.83 24.74 11.59
N ASP A 129 -34.57 23.65 11.74
CA ASP A 129 -34.04 22.40 12.28
C ASP A 129 -33.05 21.71 11.33
N ARG A 130 -33.29 21.76 10.01
CA ARG A 130 -32.37 21.20 9.01
C ARG A 130 -31.11 22.04 8.88
N VAL A 131 -31.25 23.37 8.89
CA VAL A 131 -30.12 24.31 8.89
C VAL A 131 -29.25 24.07 10.12
N ARG A 132 -29.87 23.98 11.30
CA ARG A 132 -29.16 23.66 12.55
C ARG A 132 -28.44 22.32 12.46
N ALA A 133 -29.11 21.26 11.99
CA ALA A 133 -28.51 19.93 11.88
C ALA A 133 -27.34 19.86 10.88
N ALA A 134 -27.41 20.60 9.77
CA ALA A 134 -26.34 20.69 8.77
C ALA A 134 -25.12 21.46 9.32
N ILE A 135 -25.35 22.61 9.96
CA ILE A 135 -24.29 23.39 10.60
C ILE A 135 -23.68 22.60 11.77
N GLU A 136 -24.49 21.92 12.58
CA GLU A 136 -23.97 21.08 13.65
C GLU A 136 -23.09 19.97 13.08
N ARG A 137 -23.47 19.28 12.00
CA ARG A 137 -22.59 18.29 11.35
C ARG A 137 -21.25 18.90 10.91
N LEU A 138 -21.27 20.12 10.36
CA LEU A 138 -20.06 20.84 10.01
C LEU A 138 -19.23 21.16 11.25
N GLU A 139 -19.80 21.73 12.31
CA GLU A 139 -19.07 22.04 13.55
C GLU A 139 -18.52 20.78 14.25
N HIS A 140 -19.28 19.68 14.24
CA HIS A 140 -18.83 18.41 14.82
C HIS A 140 -17.60 17.86 14.08
N SER A 141 -17.36 18.22 12.81
CA SER A 141 -16.13 17.83 12.11
C SER A 141 -14.86 18.47 12.67
N ALA A 142 -14.97 19.64 13.33
CA ALA A 142 -13.85 20.28 14.02
C ALA A 142 -13.60 19.69 15.42
N PHE A 143 -14.65 19.15 16.07
CA PHE A 143 -14.55 18.57 17.41
C PHE A 143 -14.47 17.04 17.42
N ALA A 144 -14.59 16.40 16.26
CA ALA A 144 -14.48 14.96 16.15
C ALA A 144 -13.08 14.55 16.63
N SER A 145 -13.05 13.65 17.63
CA SER A 145 -11.88 12.86 18.02
C SER A 145 -11.17 12.32 16.76
N PRO A 146 -9.85 12.03 16.81
CA PRO A 146 -9.10 11.56 15.65
C PRO A 146 -9.92 10.52 14.91
N SER A 147 -10.36 10.90 13.73
CA SER A 147 -11.36 10.14 13.01
C SER A 147 -10.67 8.86 12.56
N GLN A 148 -11.19 7.72 13.00
CA GLN A 148 -10.59 6.43 12.72
C GLN A 148 -10.52 6.22 11.20
N LEU A 149 -9.32 6.26 10.63
CA LEU A 149 -9.08 5.93 9.24
C LEU A 149 -8.95 4.41 9.13
N THR A 150 -9.77 3.80 8.27
CA THR A 150 -9.61 2.39 7.88
C THR A 150 -9.20 2.34 6.42
N LEU A 151 -8.10 1.65 6.12
CA LEU A 151 -7.58 1.38 4.79
C LEU A 151 -7.63 -0.14 4.55
N VAL A 152 -8.13 -0.56 3.39
CA VAL A 152 -8.27 -1.95 2.98
C VAL A 152 -7.59 -2.14 1.62
N ALA A 153 -6.76 -3.17 1.49
CA ALA A 153 -6.15 -3.57 0.22
C ALA A 153 -6.24 -5.09 0.06
N THR A 154 -6.25 -5.57 -1.20
CA THR A 154 -6.16 -7.00 -1.49
C THR A 154 -4.70 -7.43 -1.53
N LEU A 155 -4.44 -8.64 -1.05
CA LEU A 155 -3.12 -9.26 -0.98
C LEU A 155 -3.17 -10.63 -1.64
N HIS A 156 -2.21 -10.85 -2.53
CA HIS A 156 -2.14 -12.04 -3.36
C HIS A 156 -0.80 -12.77 -3.19
N GLY A 157 -0.81 -14.09 -3.35
CA GLY A 157 0.39 -14.92 -3.19
C GLY A 157 0.78 -15.21 -1.73
N LEU A 158 -0.14 -15.01 -0.78
CA LEU A 158 0.00 -15.36 0.63
C LEU A 158 -1.18 -16.26 1.04
N ALA A 159 -0.88 -17.31 1.80
CA ALA A 159 -1.87 -18.14 2.48
C ALA A 159 -1.55 -18.18 3.98
N ILE A 160 -2.56 -17.93 4.81
CA ILE A 160 -2.48 -18.02 6.27
C ILE A 160 -3.42 -19.12 6.77
N CYS A 161 -2.99 -19.89 7.76
CA CYS A 161 -3.82 -20.93 8.38
C CYS A 161 -4.90 -20.35 9.30
N SER A 162 -4.59 -19.27 10.02
CA SER A 162 -5.55 -18.57 10.88
C SER A 162 -6.56 -17.76 10.06
N PRO A 163 -7.81 -17.57 10.54
CA PRO A 163 -8.79 -16.72 9.88
C PRO A 163 -8.33 -15.26 9.78
N GLU A 164 -7.61 -14.79 10.81
CA GLU A 164 -7.02 -13.46 10.91
C GLU A 164 -5.63 -13.54 11.55
N LEU A 165 -4.72 -12.70 11.06
CA LEU A 165 -3.36 -12.53 11.53
C LEU A 165 -3.11 -11.05 11.85
N GLN A 166 -3.10 -10.71 13.12
CA GLN A 166 -2.71 -9.38 13.59
C GLN A 166 -1.19 -9.20 13.46
N LEU A 167 -0.70 -8.18 12.74
CA LEU A 167 0.75 -7.94 12.60
C LEU A 167 1.26 -6.82 13.51
N ALA A 168 0.47 -5.77 13.69
CA ALA A 168 0.80 -4.63 14.56
C ALA A 168 -0.50 -3.97 15.04
N LYS A 169 -0.44 -3.00 15.94
CA LYS A 169 -1.64 -2.25 16.38
C LYS A 169 -2.37 -1.68 15.16
N GLY A 170 -3.60 -2.14 14.93
CA GLY A 170 -4.42 -1.71 13.81
C GLY A 170 -3.89 -2.16 12.43
N LEU A 171 -3.11 -3.24 12.33
CA LEU A 171 -2.75 -3.86 11.04
C LEU A 171 -3.03 -5.35 11.08
N VAL A 172 -3.96 -5.81 10.25
CA VAL A 172 -4.43 -7.20 10.18
C VAL A 172 -4.35 -7.71 8.74
N ILE A 173 -3.95 -8.97 8.58
CA ILE A 173 -4.17 -9.75 7.36
C ILE A 173 -5.27 -10.76 7.67
N ALA A 174 -6.30 -10.89 6.83
CA ALA A 174 -7.39 -11.81 7.08
C ALA A 174 -7.94 -12.43 5.81
N HIS A 175 -8.64 -13.55 5.97
CA HIS A 175 -9.50 -14.07 4.92
C HIS A 175 -10.69 -13.12 4.70
N PRO A 176 -11.18 -12.97 3.45
CA PRO A 176 -12.32 -12.09 3.16
C PRO A 176 -13.59 -12.42 3.96
N GLU A 177 -13.76 -13.68 4.36
CA GLU A 177 -14.90 -14.17 5.14
C GLU A 177 -14.81 -13.83 6.63
N ALA A 178 -13.61 -13.51 7.14
CA ALA A 178 -13.40 -13.24 8.57
C ALA A 178 -13.73 -11.78 8.95
N ILE A 179 -13.70 -10.85 7.99
CA ILE A 179 -13.89 -9.42 8.25
C ILE A 179 -15.22 -8.92 7.70
N GLU A 180 -16.05 -8.36 8.58
CA GLU A 180 -17.30 -7.69 8.21
C GLU A 180 -17.10 -6.21 7.82
N GLY A 181 -18.00 -5.69 6.98
CA GLY A 181 -18.04 -4.26 6.65
C GLY A 181 -16.98 -3.76 5.66
N VAL A 182 -16.32 -4.68 4.95
CA VAL A 182 -15.38 -4.39 3.85
C VAL A 182 -16.12 -3.96 2.57
N PRO A 183 -15.49 -3.15 1.70
CA PRO A 183 -16.13 -2.67 0.48
C PRO A 183 -16.37 -3.82 -0.51
N GLN A 184 -17.49 -3.79 -1.22
CA GLN A 184 -17.86 -4.82 -2.21
C GLN A 184 -16.77 -5.01 -3.28
N GLY A 185 -16.08 -3.94 -3.68
CA GLY A 185 -14.97 -4.01 -4.64
C GLY A 185 -13.80 -4.88 -4.15
N ALA A 186 -13.51 -4.88 -2.84
CA ALA A 186 -12.47 -5.74 -2.26
C ALA A 186 -12.86 -7.22 -2.25
N LEU A 187 -14.17 -7.52 -2.19
CA LEU A 187 -14.70 -8.89 -2.27
C LEU A 187 -14.78 -9.37 -3.72
N ALA A 188 -15.22 -8.50 -4.64
CA ALA A 188 -15.37 -8.80 -6.07
C ALA A 188 -14.03 -9.13 -6.76
N ALA A 189 -12.91 -8.60 -6.26
CA ALA A 189 -11.57 -8.97 -6.71
C ALA A 189 -11.27 -10.48 -6.64
N SER A 190 -12.00 -11.23 -5.81
CA SER A 190 -11.92 -12.70 -5.72
C SER A 190 -12.61 -13.39 -6.91
N ALA A 191 -13.70 -12.80 -7.41
CA ALA A 191 -14.59 -13.42 -8.38
C ALA A 191 -14.10 -13.29 -9.83
N GLU A 192 -13.42 -12.19 -10.18
CA GLU A 192 -12.91 -11.96 -11.53
C GLU A 192 -11.61 -12.74 -11.83
N ALA A 193 -10.88 -13.14 -10.79
CA ALA A 193 -9.52 -13.68 -10.90
C ALA A 193 -9.43 -15.21 -10.91
N GLY A 194 -10.52 -15.92 -11.27
CA GLY A 194 -10.55 -17.36 -11.57
C GLY A 194 -9.58 -18.23 -10.75
N ALA A 195 -10.06 -18.75 -9.61
CA ALA A 195 -9.43 -19.76 -8.75
C ALA A 195 -8.41 -19.32 -7.68
N ASP A 196 -8.02 -18.04 -7.57
CA ASP A 196 -7.04 -17.63 -6.55
C ASP A 196 -7.69 -16.81 -5.42
N SER A 197 -7.85 -17.47 -4.26
CA SER A 197 -8.25 -16.83 -3.00
C SER A 197 -7.24 -15.73 -2.63
N HIS A 198 -7.71 -14.49 -2.50
CA HIS A 198 -6.91 -13.37 -2.00
C HIS A 198 -7.19 -13.11 -0.53
N LEU A 199 -6.21 -12.55 0.17
CA LEU A 199 -6.36 -12.08 1.54
C LEU A 199 -6.64 -10.58 1.55
N LEU A 200 -7.22 -10.08 2.63
CA LEU A 200 -7.41 -8.65 2.87
C LEU A 200 -6.37 -8.16 3.87
N VAL A 201 -5.77 -7.01 3.57
CA VAL A 201 -4.97 -6.26 4.53
C VAL A 201 -5.79 -5.07 5.00
N VAL A 202 -6.07 -5.03 6.30
CA VAL A 202 -6.82 -3.95 6.94
C VAL A 202 -5.91 -3.18 7.86
N HIS A 203 -5.78 -1.88 7.60
CA HIS A 203 -5.07 -0.94 8.45
C HIS A 203 -6.04 0.07 9.06
N THR A 204 -6.11 0.12 10.38
CA THR A 204 -6.93 1.04 11.15
C THR A 204 -6.05 1.92 12.02
N THR A 205 -6.21 3.24 11.91
CA THR A 205 -5.44 4.21 12.69
C THR A 205 -6.32 5.38 13.10
N GLU A 206 -6.02 5.97 14.25
CA GLU A 206 -6.61 7.23 14.69
C GLU A 206 -5.76 8.35 14.10
N GLN A 207 -6.34 9.18 13.23
CA GLN A 207 -5.62 10.28 12.61
C GLN A 207 -6.49 11.53 12.53
N ASP A 208 -5.89 12.68 12.85
CA ASP A 208 -6.57 13.98 12.86
C ASP A 208 -6.76 14.54 11.44
N ASP A 209 -5.79 14.31 10.53
CA ASP A 209 -5.88 14.70 9.11
C ASP A 209 -5.85 13.48 8.16
N PRO A 210 -6.94 13.19 7.42
CA PRO A 210 -6.97 12.11 6.43
C PRO A 210 -5.95 12.29 5.29
N ARG A 211 -5.52 13.52 4.97
CA ARG A 211 -4.52 13.79 3.92
C ARG A 211 -3.15 13.23 4.27
N GLU A 212 -2.82 13.17 5.55
CA GLU A 212 -1.60 12.53 6.03
C GLU A 212 -1.81 11.04 6.27
N GLY A 213 -3.00 10.67 6.74
CA GLY A 213 -3.34 9.30 7.09
C GLY A 213 -3.28 8.34 5.89
N VAL A 214 -3.83 8.72 4.73
CA VAL A 214 -3.86 7.86 3.55
C VAL A 214 -2.45 7.60 2.97
N PRO A 215 -1.59 8.60 2.71
CA PRO A 215 -0.21 8.37 2.28
C PRO A 215 0.60 7.54 3.28
N ARG A 216 0.41 7.77 4.59
CA ARG A 216 1.09 7.00 5.64
C ARG A 216 0.63 5.55 5.67
N GLY A 217 -0.67 5.30 5.51
CA GLY A 217 -1.23 3.96 5.36
C GLY A 217 -0.68 3.25 4.12
N ARG A 218 -0.57 3.95 2.97
CA ARG A 218 0.06 3.41 1.75
C ARG A 218 1.53 3.07 1.96
N GLN A 219 2.29 3.90 2.66
CA GLN A 219 3.68 3.59 3.00
C GLN A 219 3.76 2.34 3.88
N LEU A 220 2.89 2.22 4.88
CA LEU A 220 2.84 1.05 5.75
C LEU A 220 2.50 -0.24 4.97
N LEU A 221 1.60 -0.17 3.98
CA LEU A 221 1.32 -1.30 3.08
C LEU A 221 2.54 -1.67 2.21
N ARG A 222 3.29 -0.69 1.71
CA ARG A 222 4.56 -0.94 1.01
C ARG A 222 5.59 -1.60 1.92
N ASP A 223 5.74 -1.12 3.15
CA ASP A 223 6.65 -1.70 4.14
C ASP A 223 6.24 -3.13 4.53
N LEU A 224 4.93 -3.41 4.59
CA LEU A 224 4.40 -4.76 4.78
C LEU A 224 4.75 -5.66 3.59
N LEU A 225 4.49 -5.20 2.37
CA LEU A 225 4.78 -5.95 1.15
C LEU A 225 6.27 -6.29 1.04
N ARG A 226 7.14 -5.33 1.37
CA ARG A 226 8.59 -5.53 1.49
C ARG A 226 8.93 -6.65 2.47
N ALA A 227 8.38 -6.58 3.68
CA ALA A 227 8.63 -7.60 4.70
C ALA A 227 8.17 -8.99 4.23
N LEU A 228 7.00 -9.09 3.58
CA LEU A 228 6.49 -10.37 3.06
C LEU A 228 7.38 -10.92 1.94
N ARG A 229 7.85 -10.08 1.02
CA ARG A 229 8.78 -10.46 -0.06
C ARG A 229 10.16 -10.89 0.45
N LEU A 230 10.60 -10.39 1.61
CA LEU A 230 11.85 -10.81 2.24
C LEU A 230 11.69 -12.08 3.08
N PHE A 231 10.52 -12.28 3.71
CA PHE A 231 10.26 -13.37 4.65
C PHE A 231 10.31 -14.75 3.98
N GLY A 232 9.76 -14.91 2.77
CA GLY A 232 9.70 -16.20 2.10
C GLY A 232 9.81 -16.14 0.58
N ASP A 233 9.64 -17.30 -0.06
CA ASP A 233 9.93 -17.51 -1.48
C ASP A 233 8.80 -17.11 -2.44
N GLY A 234 7.64 -16.71 -1.91
CA GLY A 234 6.50 -16.28 -2.71
C GLY A 234 6.64 -14.85 -3.20
N ARG A 235 6.35 -14.59 -4.49
CA ARG A 235 6.15 -13.23 -4.99
C ARG A 235 4.78 -12.74 -4.55
N VAL A 236 4.75 -12.18 -3.34
CA VAL A 236 3.56 -11.53 -2.78
C VAL A 236 3.34 -10.20 -3.52
N ALA A 237 2.08 -9.89 -3.81
CA ALA A 237 1.66 -8.67 -4.49
C ALA A 237 0.41 -8.07 -3.85
N LEU A 238 0.32 -6.73 -3.86
CA LEU A 238 -0.90 -6.00 -3.50
C LEU A 238 -1.75 -5.77 -4.74
N GLY A 239 -3.07 -5.68 -4.56
CA GLY A 239 -3.97 -5.19 -5.60
C GLY A 239 -3.64 -3.74 -5.98
N ALA A 240 -3.85 -3.40 -7.25
CA ALA A 240 -3.62 -2.03 -7.74
C ALA A 240 -4.51 -0.99 -7.04
N LEU A 241 -5.72 -1.40 -6.65
CA LEU A 241 -6.72 -0.60 -5.96
C LEU A 241 -6.88 -1.08 -4.51
N GLY A 242 -7.01 -0.11 -3.62
CA GLY A 242 -7.46 -0.27 -2.26
C GLY A 242 -8.60 0.70 -1.99
N TRP A 243 -9.10 0.69 -0.76
CA TRP A 243 -10.21 1.52 -0.33
C TRP A 243 -9.93 2.07 1.05
N PHE A 244 -10.32 3.31 1.31
CA PHE A 244 -10.28 3.87 2.64
C PHE A 244 -11.64 4.44 3.04
N ARG A 245 -11.89 4.50 4.34
CA ARG A 245 -13.01 5.24 4.93
C ARG A 245 -12.53 5.96 6.17
N ILE A 246 -13.23 7.03 6.52
CA ILE A 246 -13.01 7.79 7.74
C ILE A 246 -14.22 7.57 8.64
N ALA A 247 -13.96 7.14 9.88
CA ALA A 247 -14.96 6.70 10.83
C ALA A 247 -15.97 5.71 10.19
N ALA A 248 -17.27 5.99 10.29
CA ALA A 248 -18.34 5.21 9.67
C ALA A 248 -18.78 5.76 8.29
N GLY A 249 -17.94 6.57 7.64
CA GLY A 249 -18.22 7.17 6.33
C GLY A 249 -18.19 6.18 5.16
N THR A 250 -18.39 6.72 3.96
CA THR A 250 -18.37 5.94 2.71
C THR A 250 -16.96 5.50 2.34
N TRP A 251 -16.84 4.33 1.71
CA TRP A 251 -15.59 3.85 1.14
C TRP A 251 -15.22 4.64 -0.11
N ALA A 252 -14.02 5.21 -0.12
CA ALA A 252 -13.42 5.87 -1.28
C ALA A 252 -12.27 5.02 -1.83
N PRO A 253 -12.13 4.86 -3.15
CA PRO A 253 -11.02 4.12 -3.75
C PRO A 253 -9.71 4.89 -3.63
N VAL A 254 -8.59 4.16 -3.53
CA VAL A 254 -7.23 4.72 -3.52
C VAL A 254 -6.27 3.79 -4.24
N ALA A 255 -5.38 4.35 -5.07
CA ALA A 255 -4.31 3.58 -5.69
C ALA A 255 -3.26 3.21 -4.64
N ILE A 256 -2.98 1.92 -4.44
CA ILE A 256 -2.02 1.45 -3.43
C ILE A 256 -0.59 1.45 -3.99
N GLY A 257 -0.43 1.10 -5.27
CA GLY A 257 0.87 0.80 -5.87
C GLY A 257 1.43 -0.53 -5.36
N GLY A 258 2.56 -1.00 -5.89
CA GLY A 258 3.13 -2.31 -5.53
C GLY A 258 2.39 -3.50 -6.16
N GLY A 259 1.81 -3.28 -7.35
CA GLY A 259 1.24 -4.33 -8.18
C GLY A 259 2.33 -5.24 -8.76
N GLY A 260 1.93 -6.39 -9.29
CA GLY A 260 2.83 -7.36 -9.91
C GLY A 260 2.16 -8.71 -10.06
N ARG A 261 2.76 -9.62 -10.83
CA ARG A 261 2.27 -11.00 -10.91
C ARG A 261 2.72 -11.78 -9.69
N ARG A 262 1.73 -12.36 -8.99
CA ARG A 262 2.00 -13.39 -7.99
C ARG A 262 2.70 -14.58 -8.64
N HIS A 263 3.68 -15.13 -7.93
CA HIS A 263 4.37 -16.35 -8.31
C HIS A 263 4.62 -17.18 -7.06
N GLY A 264 4.15 -18.42 -7.09
CA GLY A 264 4.07 -19.26 -5.90
C GLY A 264 3.12 -18.69 -4.83
N THR A 265 3.04 -19.41 -3.72
CA THR A 265 2.26 -19.01 -2.55
C THR A 265 3.18 -19.06 -1.34
N LEU A 266 3.35 -17.93 -0.67
CA LEU A 266 3.94 -17.90 0.66
C LEU A 266 2.91 -18.50 1.63
N VAL A 267 3.21 -19.67 2.19
CA VAL A 267 2.37 -20.29 3.21
C VAL A 267 2.93 -19.94 4.58
N VAL A 268 2.10 -19.33 5.43
CA VAL A 268 2.44 -19.02 6.81
C VAL A 268 1.61 -19.91 7.71
N THR A 269 2.27 -20.86 8.36
CA THR A 269 1.63 -21.74 9.34
C THR A 269 1.43 -21.01 10.67
N ILE A 270 0.59 -21.56 11.55
CA ILE A 270 0.30 -20.97 12.87
C ILE A 270 1.59 -20.77 13.67
N GLU A 271 2.54 -21.68 13.58
CA GLU A 271 3.83 -21.62 14.28
C GLU A 271 4.75 -20.50 13.74
N GLN A 272 4.53 -20.07 12.50
CA GLN A 272 5.33 -19.04 11.84
C GLN A 272 4.75 -17.63 12.00
N GLU A 273 3.52 -17.48 12.53
CA GLU A 273 2.85 -16.19 12.66
C GLU A 273 3.60 -15.23 13.58
N ASP A 274 4.09 -15.71 14.72
CA ASP A 274 4.91 -14.92 15.65
C ASP A 274 6.26 -14.55 15.05
N GLU A 275 6.85 -15.46 14.25
CA GLU A 275 8.09 -15.20 13.52
C GLU A 275 7.88 -14.10 12.48
N LEU A 276 6.80 -14.16 11.69
CA LEU A 276 6.46 -13.14 10.72
C LEU A 276 6.20 -11.78 11.39
N ARG A 277 5.51 -11.77 12.53
CA ARG A 277 5.27 -10.55 13.33
C ARG A 277 6.58 -9.92 13.79
N ALA A 278 7.49 -10.73 14.34
CA ALA A 278 8.80 -10.28 14.78
C ALA A 278 9.65 -9.79 13.59
N PHE A 279 9.69 -10.53 12.50
CA PHE A 279 10.43 -10.21 11.29
C PHE A 279 9.97 -8.89 10.67
N ARG A 280 8.65 -8.69 10.50
CA ARG A 280 8.09 -7.44 9.98
C ARG A 280 8.50 -6.25 10.84
N ASN A 281 8.45 -6.40 12.17
CA ASN A 281 8.84 -5.33 13.09
C ASN A 281 10.35 -5.02 13.00
N LEU A 282 11.17 -6.04 12.75
CA LEU A 282 12.61 -5.86 12.53
C LEU A 282 12.89 -5.11 11.23
N VAL A 283 12.28 -5.54 10.12
CA VAL A 283 12.39 -4.88 8.81
C VAL A 283 11.92 -3.42 8.90
N ALA A 284 10.78 -3.15 9.52
CA ALA A 284 10.27 -1.78 9.66
C ALA A 284 11.21 -0.84 10.43
N ARG A 285 12.04 -1.38 11.34
CA ARG A 285 13.00 -0.60 12.14
C ARG A 285 14.35 -0.43 11.45
N ARG A 286 14.80 -1.46 10.74
CA ARG A 286 16.16 -1.56 10.18
C ARG A 286 16.25 -1.38 8.67
N ALA A 287 15.11 -1.20 7.98
CA ALA A 287 15.12 -1.00 6.54
C ALA A 287 16.04 0.17 6.16
N PRO A 288 17.01 -0.05 5.26
CA PRO A 288 17.97 0.97 4.89
C PRO A 288 17.31 2.07 4.06
N LYS A 289 17.79 3.31 4.20
CA LYS A 289 17.13 4.50 3.63
C LYS A 289 17.90 5.15 2.46
N GLY A 290 19.22 5.01 2.38
CA GLY A 290 20.03 5.79 1.43
C GLY A 290 21.36 5.20 0.99
N ASP A 291 21.69 3.97 1.39
CA ASP A 291 22.92 3.28 1.02
C ASP A 291 22.71 2.35 -0.20
N GLU A 292 23.77 1.64 -0.59
CA GLU A 292 23.77 0.65 -1.66
C GLU A 292 22.76 -0.48 -1.38
N VAL A 293 22.59 -0.87 -0.11
CA VAL A 293 21.61 -1.86 0.32
C VAL A 293 20.18 -1.37 0.08
N ALA A 294 19.87 -0.12 0.40
CA ALA A 294 18.58 0.51 0.09
C ALA A 294 18.32 0.54 -1.41
N TRP A 295 19.37 0.77 -2.21
CA TRP A 295 19.25 0.76 -3.66
C TRP A 295 19.00 -0.66 -4.21
N ALA A 296 19.79 -1.65 -3.77
CA ALA A 296 19.63 -3.04 -4.15
C ALA A 296 18.26 -3.59 -3.72
N LEU A 297 17.77 -3.22 -2.54
CA LEU A 297 16.44 -3.56 -2.07
C LEU A 297 15.34 -3.00 -2.96
N ARG A 298 15.43 -1.74 -3.40
CA ARG A 298 14.47 -1.17 -4.37
C ARG A 298 14.50 -1.92 -5.70
N ARG A 299 15.68 -2.30 -6.18
CA ARG A 299 15.83 -3.08 -7.44
C ARG A 299 15.27 -4.50 -7.30
N PHE A 300 15.46 -5.13 -6.14
CA PHE A 300 14.81 -6.39 -5.80
C PHE A 300 13.28 -6.27 -5.84
N GLU A 301 12.72 -5.24 -5.20
CA GLU A 301 11.28 -4.97 -5.21
C GLU A 301 10.74 -4.77 -6.63
N LEU A 302 11.43 -3.96 -7.46
CA LEU A 302 11.06 -3.77 -8.87
C LEU A 302 11.09 -5.10 -9.64
N GLY A 303 12.11 -5.93 -9.43
CA GLY A 303 12.22 -7.25 -10.05
C GLY A 303 11.06 -8.17 -9.66
N CYS A 304 10.53 -8.05 -8.43
CA CYS A 304 9.32 -8.75 -8.00
C CYS A 304 8.05 -8.26 -8.71
N GLU A 305 8.01 -7.00 -9.14
CA GLU A 305 6.84 -6.34 -9.75
C GLU A 305 6.76 -6.54 -11.27
N ARG A 306 7.87 -6.86 -11.94
CA ARG A 306 7.92 -7.05 -13.39
C ARG A 306 7.01 -8.17 -13.87
N ASP A 307 6.27 -7.88 -14.94
CA ASP A 307 5.53 -8.88 -15.71
C ASP A 307 6.47 -9.77 -16.54
N ALA A 308 7.54 -9.18 -17.08
CA ALA A 308 8.47 -9.85 -17.97
C ALA A 308 9.67 -10.43 -17.20
N ALA A 309 9.86 -11.74 -17.28
CA ALA A 309 10.95 -12.43 -16.56
C ALA A 309 12.36 -11.90 -16.92
N HIS A 310 12.58 -11.47 -18.17
CA HIS A 310 13.87 -10.90 -18.56
C HIS A 310 14.15 -9.56 -17.89
N GLU A 311 13.14 -8.70 -17.69
CA GLU A 311 13.31 -7.44 -16.96
C GLU A 311 13.57 -7.71 -15.48
N ALA A 312 12.89 -8.70 -14.89
CA ALA A 312 13.14 -9.14 -13.52
C ALA A 312 14.58 -9.64 -13.35
N LEU A 313 15.09 -10.43 -14.31
CA LEU A 313 16.47 -10.90 -14.32
C LEU A 313 17.45 -9.73 -14.29
N THR A 314 17.26 -8.74 -15.16
CA THR A 314 18.09 -7.53 -15.18
C THR A 314 18.01 -6.76 -13.87
N ASP A 315 16.82 -6.58 -13.29
CA ASP A 315 16.65 -5.89 -12.01
C ASP A 315 17.41 -6.61 -10.87
N HIS A 316 17.35 -7.94 -10.80
CA HIS A 316 18.08 -8.74 -9.79
C HIS A 316 19.60 -8.74 -10.02
N VAL A 317 20.07 -8.87 -11.26
CA VAL A 317 21.51 -8.79 -11.60
C VAL A 317 22.06 -7.42 -11.24
N VAL A 318 21.33 -6.36 -11.57
CA VAL A 318 21.73 -4.99 -11.25
C VAL A 318 21.80 -4.76 -9.73
N ALA A 319 20.85 -5.31 -8.97
CA ALA A 319 20.89 -5.28 -7.51
C ALA A 319 22.14 -6.00 -6.94
N LEU A 320 22.45 -7.19 -7.45
CA LEU A 320 23.62 -7.96 -7.01
C LEU A 320 24.93 -7.26 -7.37
N ARG A 321 25.03 -6.65 -8.56
CA ARG A 321 26.20 -5.86 -8.97
C ARG A 321 26.45 -4.69 -8.01
N ALA A 322 25.40 -3.98 -7.61
CA ALA A 322 25.55 -2.88 -6.65
C ALA A 322 26.05 -3.33 -5.26
N LEU A 323 25.75 -4.56 -4.86
CA LEU A 323 26.17 -5.10 -3.56
C LEU A 323 27.55 -5.77 -3.58
N LEU A 324 27.93 -6.39 -4.70
CA LEU A 324 29.04 -7.35 -4.74
C LEU A 324 30.05 -7.06 -5.85
N GLU A 325 29.79 -6.10 -6.71
CA GLU A 325 30.66 -5.76 -7.84
C GLU A 325 30.75 -4.22 -8.03
N PRO A 326 31.14 -3.46 -6.99
CA PRO A 326 31.28 -2.00 -7.10
C PRO A 326 32.37 -1.57 -8.09
N GLU A 327 33.33 -2.46 -8.38
CA GLU A 327 34.38 -2.26 -9.39
C GLU A 327 33.81 -2.32 -10.83
N GLY A 328 32.57 -2.79 -10.98
CA GLY A 328 31.85 -2.89 -12.23
C GLY A 328 32.01 -4.25 -12.93
N PRO A 329 31.20 -4.50 -13.97
CA PRO A 329 31.04 -5.83 -14.59
C PRO A 329 32.28 -6.37 -15.32
N ALA A 330 33.30 -5.55 -15.51
CA ALA A 330 34.57 -5.97 -16.10
C ALA A 330 35.44 -6.79 -15.13
N SER A 331 35.18 -6.71 -13.81
CA SER A 331 35.92 -7.48 -12.81
C SER A 331 35.62 -8.97 -12.91
N GLY A 332 34.40 -9.35 -13.28
CA GLY A 332 33.95 -10.74 -13.40
C GLY A 332 33.87 -11.48 -12.06
N LEU A 333 33.91 -10.76 -10.94
CA LEU A 333 33.97 -11.32 -9.59
C LEU A 333 32.58 -11.70 -9.04
N LEU A 334 31.51 -11.17 -9.64
CA LEU A 334 30.15 -11.32 -9.12
C LEU A 334 29.74 -12.78 -8.88
N ALA A 335 29.98 -13.67 -9.84
CA ALA A 335 29.58 -15.07 -9.72
C ALA A 335 30.28 -15.78 -8.56
N GLY A 336 31.59 -15.54 -8.39
CA GLY A 336 32.38 -16.08 -7.29
C GLY A 336 31.93 -15.53 -5.92
N ARG A 337 31.70 -14.21 -5.82
CA ARG A 337 31.26 -13.57 -4.57
C ARG A 337 29.86 -14.01 -4.14
N VAL A 338 28.91 -14.11 -5.09
CA VAL A 338 27.57 -14.68 -4.80
C VAL A 338 27.70 -16.12 -4.31
N ALA A 339 28.51 -16.95 -4.99
CA ALA A 339 28.71 -18.33 -4.59
C ALA A 339 29.32 -18.45 -3.19
N ALA A 340 30.31 -17.62 -2.86
CA ALA A 340 30.97 -17.61 -1.55
C ALA A 340 29.99 -17.33 -0.40
N LEU A 341 29.06 -16.40 -0.59
CA LEU A 341 28.09 -15.97 0.43
C LEU A 341 26.86 -16.88 0.51
N CYS A 342 26.42 -17.45 -0.61
CA CYS A 342 25.14 -18.17 -0.69
C CYS A 342 25.25 -19.70 -0.70
N ALA A 343 26.44 -20.27 -0.87
CA ALA A 343 26.67 -21.72 -0.88
C ALA A 343 27.77 -22.17 0.10
N ALA A 344 27.58 -23.40 0.60
CA ALA A 344 28.63 -24.12 1.32
C ALA A 344 29.83 -24.40 0.39
N PRO A 345 31.06 -24.58 0.92
CA PRO A 345 32.29 -24.68 0.13
C PRO A 345 32.20 -25.66 -1.05
N GLU A 346 31.55 -26.81 -0.85
CA GLU A 346 31.42 -27.88 -1.84
C GLU A 346 30.51 -27.48 -3.01
N GLY A 347 29.53 -26.60 -2.77
CA GLY A 347 28.55 -26.14 -3.75
C GLY A 347 28.95 -24.85 -4.47
N ARG A 348 30.05 -24.19 -4.07
CA ARG A 348 30.43 -22.87 -4.61
C ARG A 348 30.72 -22.90 -6.10
N ALA A 349 31.39 -23.94 -6.60
CA ALA A 349 31.70 -24.06 -8.03
C ALA A 349 30.43 -24.14 -8.88
N GLN A 350 29.47 -24.98 -8.46
CA GLN A 350 28.19 -25.13 -9.15
C GLN A 350 27.37 -23.84 -9.14
N LEU A 351 27.27 -23.18 -7.98
CA LEU A 351 26.53 -21.92 -7.89
C LEU A 351 27.19 -20.80 -8.71
N SER A 352 28.52 -20.74 -8.73
CA SER A 352 29.26 -19.77 -9.56
C SER A 352 28.96 -19.96 -11.05
N GLU A 353 28.93 -21.22 -11.53
CA GLU A 353 28.56 -21.54 -12.91
C GLU A 353 27.11 -21.11 -13.23
N ARG A 354 26.16 -21.40 -12.33
CA ARG A 354 24.75 -21.00 -12.47
C ARG A 354 24.59 -19.48 -12.54
N VAL A 355 25.30 -18.73 -11.70
CA VAL A 355 25.26 -17.26 -11.73
C VAL A 355 25.89 -16.74 -13.03
N ALA A 356 27.01 -17.33 -13.48
CA ALA A 356 27.64 -16.96 -14.75
C ALA A 356 26.72 -17.22 -15.95
N GLU A 357 25.96 -18.32 -15.94
CA GLU A 357 24.91 -18.61 -16.93
C GLU A 357 23.84 -17.50 -16.94
N ALA A 358 23.35 -17.10 -15.77
CA ALA A 358 22.37 -16.02 -15.66
C ALA A 358 22.87 -14.69 -16.23
N LEU A 359 24.14 -14.34 -15.97
CA LEU A 359 24.77 -13.15 -16.54
C LEU A 359 24.95 -13.25 -18.06
N ALA A 360 25.23 -14.44 -18.60
CA ALA A 360 25.32 -14.66 -20.04
C ALA A 360 23.94 -14.55 -20.71
N VAL A 361 22.89 -15.07 -20.07
CA VAL A 361 21.50 -14.94 -20.53
C VAL A 361 21.06 -13.48 -20.51
N GLU A 362 21.34 -12.72 -19.45
CA GLU A 362 21.06 -11.27 -19.38
C GLU A 362 21.69 -10.52 -20.56
N ARG A 363 22.99 -10.72 -20.80
CA ARG A 363 23.69 -10.09 -21.94
C ARG A 363 23.10 -10.48 -23.29
N SER A 364 22.73 -11.75 -23.47
CA SER A 364 22.11 -12.24 -24.70
C SER A 364 20.75 -11.58 -24.95
N LEU A 365 19.94 -11.43 -23.90
CA LEU A 365 18.63 -10.76 -23.97
C LEU A 365 18.79 -9.26 -24.30
N ILE A 366 19.77 -8.58 -23.69
CA ILE A 366 20.08 -7.17 -23.99
C ILE A 366 20.53 -7.01 -25.45
N ALA A 367 21.30 -7.97 -25.97
CA ALA A 367 21.70 -8.00 -27.38
C ALA A 367 20.56 -8.36 -28.35
N GLY A 368 19.34 -8.59 -27.85
CA GLY A 368 18.16 -8.94 -28.65
C GLY A 368 18.08 -10.41 -29.04
N THR A 369 18.88 -11.29 -28.43
CA THR A 369 18.84 -12.73 -28.69
C THR A 369 17.71 -13.37 -27.91
N SER A 370 16.88 -14.19 -28.58
CA SER A 370 15.80 -14.92 -27.92
C SER A 370 16.33 -16.08 -27.09
N VAL A 371 15.96 -16.14 -25.81
CA VAL A 371 16.23 -17.27 -24.91
C VAL A 371 14.90 -17.91 -24.52
N LYS A 372 14.91 -19.23 -24.27
CA LYS A 372 13.70 -19.97 -23.85
C LYS A 372 13.11 -19.35 -22.57
N PRO A 373 11.81 -18.96 -22.56
CA PRO A 373 11.20 -18.30 -21.40
C PRO A 373 11.26 -19.11 -20.10
N ALA A 374 11.20 -20.44 -20.18
CA ALA A 374 11.29 -21.32 -19.01
C ALA A 374 12.67 -21.25 -18.33
N THR A 375 13.75 -21.21 -19.14
CA THR A 375 15.12 -21.07 -18.64
C THR A 375 15.31 -19.72 -17.93
N VAL A 376 14.80 -18.64 -18.53
CA VAL A 376 14.87 -17.30 -17.92
C VAL A 376 14.14 -17.26 -16.58
N ARG A 377 12.93 -17.86 -16.49
CA ARG A 377 12.18 -17.92 -15.23
C ARG A 377 12.93 -18.68 -14.13
N ALA A 378 13.48 -19.86 -14.44
CA ALA A 378 14.23 -20.64 -13.45
C ALA A 378 15.45 -19.85 -12.90
N LEU A 379 16.18 -19.16 -13.77
CA LEU A 379 17.33 -18.33 -13.37
C LEU A 379 16.89 -17.11 -12.54
N VAL A 380 15.74 -16.51 -12.86
CA VAL A 380 15.15 -15.41 -12.10
C VAL A 380 14.77 -15.87 -10.69
N ASP A 381 14.13 -17.03 -10.56
CA ASP A 381 13.70 -17.56 -9.27
C ASP A 381 14.91 -17.88 -8.38
N GLU A 382 15.96 -18.50 -8.94
CA GLU A 382 17.21 -18.78 -8.24
C GLU A 382 17.93 -17.50 -7.79
N LEU A 383 18.16 -16.54 -8.71
CA LEU A 383 18.81 -15.28 -8.36
C LEU A 383 18.00 -14.45 -7.37
N SER A 384 16.68 -14.42 -7.53
CA SER A 384 15.78 -13.76 -6.58
C SER A 384 15.89 -14.38 -5.19
N ALA A 385 15.98 -15.70 -5.08
CA ALA A 385 16.15 -16.40 -3.80
C ALA A 385 17.49 -16.05 -3.13
N HIS A 386 18.59 -16.04 -3.89
CA HIS A 386 19.91 -15.65 -3.37
C HIS A 386 19.96 -14.19 -2.92
N LEU A 387 19.47 -13.27 -3.76
CA LEU A 387 19.42 -11.85 -3.45
C LEU A 387 18.52 -11.57 -2.23
N ARG A 388 17.36 -12.23 -2.14
CA ARG A 388 16.47 -12.14 -0.98
C ARG A 388 17.15 -12.59 0.30
N ALA A 389 17.88 -13.70 0.26
CA ALA A 389 18.61 -14.21 1.43
C ALA A 389 19.66 -13.20 1.91
N LEU A 390 20.48 -12.66 1.01
CA LEU A 390 21.48 -11.64 1.34
C LEU A 390 20.84 -10.39 1.94
N LEU A 391 19.82 -9.83 1.29
CA LEU A 391 19.12 -8.64 1.78
C LEU A 391 18.46 -8.88 3.13
N SER A 392 17.81 -10.03 3.31
CA SER A 392 17.19 -10.42 4.58
C SER A 392 18.22 -10.53 5.69
N ASP A 393 19.36 -11.17 5.45
CA ASP A 393 20.39 -11.36 6.48
C ASP A 393 21.10 -10.07 6.85
N VAL A 394 21.36 -9.17 5.90
CA VAL A 394 21.88 -7.82 6.17
C VAL A 394 20.88 -7.01 7.00
N ILE A 395 19.59 -6.96 6.60
CA ILE A 395 18.55 -6.20 7.32
C ILE A 395 18.32 -6.75 8.73
N CYS A 396 18.36 -8.09 8.88
CA CYS A 396 18.25 -8.74 10.18
C CYS A 396 19.51 -8.52 11.05
N GLY A 397 20.63 -8.09 10.47
CA GLY A 397 21.91 -7.95 11.14
C GLY A 397 22.61 -9.29 11.40
N HIS A 398 22.29 -10.33 10.62
CA HIS A 398 23.03 -11.59 10.61
C HIS A 398 24.31 -11.50 9.77
N LEU A 399 24.34 -10.56 8.82
CA LEU A 399 25.43 -10.34 7.89
C LEU A 399 25.90 -8.88 7.95
N ASP A 400 27.21 -8.67 7.82
CA ASP A 400 27.78 -7.32 7.71
C ASP A 400 27.34 -6.67 6.38
N PRO A 401 27.03 -5.36 6.35
CA PRO A 401 26.71 -4.65 5.11
C PRO A 401 27.88 -4.59 4.12
N ASP A 402 29.14 -4.71 4.55
CA ASP A 402 30.30 -4.83 3.65
C ASP A 402 30.45 -6.26 3.11
N LEU A 403 29.55 -6.59 2.18
CA LEU A 403 29.46 -7.91 1.58
C LEU A 403 30.66 -8.26 0.70
N VAL A 404 31.34 -7.26 0.13
CA VAL A 404 32.50 -7.45 -0.74
C VAL A 404 33.67 -8.01 0.07
N THR A 405 34.04 -7.31 1.16
CA THR A 405 35.12 -7.76 2.04
C THR A 405 34.85 -9.16 2.57
N LEU A 406 33.62 -9.41 3.04
CA LEU A 406 33.24 -10.73 3.55
C LEU A 406 33.34 -11.84 2.48
N ALA A 407 32.89 -11.57 1.26
CA ALA A 407 32.97 -12.55 0.17
C ALA A 407 34.44 -12.86 -0.19
N ASP A 408 35.28 -11.84 -0.27
CA ASP A 408 36.69 -12.00 -0.62
C ASP A 408 37.46 -12.75 0.49
N GLU A 409 37.16 -12.50 1.77
CA GLU A 409 37.68 -13.28 2.89
C GLU A 409 37.31 -14.78 2.79
N LEU A 410 36.05 -15.08 2.45
CA LEU A 410 35.57 -16.45 2.29
C LEU A 410 36.16 -17.17 1.07
N LEU A 411 36.58 -16.42 0.05
CA LEU A 411 37.27 -16.94 -1.14
C LEU A 411 38.77 -17.18 -0.89
N LEU A 412 39.39 -16.37 -0.02
CA LEU A 412 40.79 -16.53 0.39
C LEU A 412 40.99 -17.60 1.46
N ALA A 413 39.95 -17.94 2.22
CA ALA A 413 40.00 -19.00 3.21
C ALA A 413 40.35 -20.35 2.54
N PRO A 414 41.38 -21.08 3.04
CA PRO A 414 41.73 -22.39 2.49
C PRO A 414 40.53 -23.34 2.62
N ALA A 415 40.32 -24.19 1.61
CA ALA A 415 39.24 -25.19 1.58
C ALA A 415 39.44 -26.33 2.61
N ASP A 416 40.42 -26.20 3.50
CA ASP A 416 40.83 -27.19 4.48
C ASP A 416 39.97 -27.04 5.75
N GLY A 417 38.73 -27.54 5.66
CA GLY A 417 38.05 -28.05 6.83
C GLY A 417 38.61 -29.43 7.13
N GLU A 418 39.63 -29.52 7.98
CA GLU A 418 39.94 -30.76 8.68
C GLU A 418 38.65 -31.28 9.33
N ASP A 419 38.32 -32.53 9.02
CA ASP A 419 37.47 -33.35 9.85
C ASP A 419 37.94 -33.17 11.30
N VAL A 420 37.11 -32.54 12.13
CA VAL A 420 37.29 -32.63 13.59
C VAL A 420 36.91 -34.06 13.94
N ALA A 421 37.87 -34.96 13.71
CA ALA A 421 37.87 -36.31 14.19
C ALA A 421 37.72 -36.27 15.71
N GLU A 422 36.82 -37.11 16.19
CA GLU A 422 36.64 -37.46 17.59
C GLU A 422 37.99 -37.67 18.28
N ALA A 423 38.41 -36.69 19.09
CA ALA A 423 39.42 -36.92 20.11
C ALA A 423 38.71 -37.38 21.38
N ASP A 424 38.56 -38.70 21.46
CA ASP A 424 38.36 -39.46 22.68
C ASP A 424 39.32 -39.01 23.78
N CYS A 425 38.77 -38.57 24.91
CA CYS A 425 39.47 -38.48 26.19
C CYS A 425 38.52 -38.95 27.30
N ALA A 426 38.36 -40.27 27.39
CA ALA A 426 37.85 -40.91 28.59
C ALA A 426 38.92 -40.85 29.71
N GLY A 427 38.49 -40.50 30.92
CA GLY A 427 39.12 -40.92 32.17
C GLY A 427 39.59 -39.81 33.11
N GLY A 428 38.99 -39.73 34.30
CA GLY A 428 39.60 -39.07 35.45
C GLY A 428 38.63 -38.54 36.51
N ASP A 429 38.03 -39.43 37.30
CA ASP A 429 37.42 -39.11 38.59
C ASP A 429 38.41 -38.39 39.52
N ALA A 430 38.02 -37.25 40.11
CA ALA A 430 38.44 -36.83 41.45
C ALA A 430 37.65 -35.60 41.94
N LYS A 431 36.72 -35.80 42.88
CA LYS A 431 36.33 -34.78 43.88
C LYS A 431 37.55 -34.41 44.73
N PRO A 432 37.63 -33.16 45.24
CA PRO A 432 37.34 -33.02 46.67
C PRO A 432 36.52 -31.78 47.05
N GLU A 433 35.65 -31.99 48.04
CA GLU A 433 35.11 -30.99 48.96
C GLU A 433 36.16 -30.59 50.00
N LEU A 434 36.06 -29.36 50.55
CA LEU A 434 36.35 -28.91 51.93
C LEU A 434 36.45 -27.36 51.91
N GLU A 435 35.39 -26.64 52.30
CA GLU A 435 35.10 -26.14 53.66
C GLU A 435 35.95 -24.94 54.13
N GLY A 436 35.27 -23.87 54.57
CA GLY A 436 35.74 -23.09 55.72
C GLY A 436 35.55 -21.57 55.70
N LYS A 437 34.36 -21.11 56.16
CA LYS A 437 34.08 -20.01 57.14
C LYS A 437 34.69 -18.60 56.91
N ALA A 438 34.13 -17.48 57.35
CA ALA A 438 32.85 -17.00 57.87
C ALA A 438 33.07 -15.51 58.24
N GLN A 439 31.98 -14.73 58.34
CA GLN A 439 31.84 -13.44 59.04
C GLN A 439 32.46 -12.19 58.37
N GLY A 440 31.78 -11.05 58.28
CA GLY A 440 30.45 -10.64 58.75
C GLY A 440 30.21 -9.16 58.40
N ASP A 441 28.95 -8.79 58.22
CA ASP A 441 28.48 -7.39 58.13
C ASP A 441 28.75 -6.63 59.46
N PRO A 442 28.70 -5.29 59.44
CA PRO A 442 27.41 -4.64 59.72
C PRO A 442 27.09 -3.41 58.86
N GLN A 443 25.78 -3.23 58.62
CA GLN A 443 25.09 -1.99 58.28
C GLN A 443 25.15 -0.94 59.40
N ALA A 444 25.04 0.33 58.98
CA ALA A 444 24.35 1.49 59.59
C ALA A 444 25.24 2.74 59.48
N GLU A 445 24.79 3.97 59.32
CA GLU A 445 23.57 4.67 58.88
C GLU A 445 24.01 6.15 58.83
N ALA A 446 23.36 6.95 57.98
CA ALA A 446 23.16 8.41 58.04
C ALA A 446 24.36 9.33 58.34
N ASP A 447 24.64 10.27 57.44
CA ASP A 447 24.43 11.70 57.74
C ASP A 447 24.52 12.56 56.47
N ASP A 448 23.98 13.76 56.65
CA ASP A 448 23.27 14.65 55.76
C ASP A 448 24.19 15.74 55.17
N GLU A 449 23.59 16.52 54.26
CA GLU A 449 23.95 17.89 53.82
C GLU A 449 24.76 18.15 52.52
N ALA A 450 24.11 18.98 51.69
CA ALA A 450 24.62 20.15 50.95
C ALA A 450 24.80 20.05 49.41
N GLU A 451 23.71 20.40 48.72
CA GLU A 451 23.60 21.42 47.64
C GLU A 451 24.91 22.03 47.09
N ALA A 452 25.08 21.95 45.77
CA ALA A 452 25.80 22.96 44.99
C ALA A 452 25.30 22.97 43.52
N ASP A 453 24.58 24.03 43.20
CA ASP A 453 24.20 24.50 41.88
C ASP A 453 25.39 24.66 40.94
N VAL A 454 25.23 24.30 39.66
CA VAL A 454 25.93 24.95 38.54
C VAL A 454 24.97 25.03 37.35
N ASP A 455 24.46 26.23 37.12
CA ASP A 455 23.86 26.71 35.88
C ASP A 455 24.86 26.64 34.72
N ASP A 456 24.42 26.20 33.54
CA ASP A 456 25.13 26.50 32.29
C ASP A 456 24.07 26.85 31.23
N GLU A 457 23.66 28.12 31.25
CA GLU A 457 22.96 28.78 30.14
C GLU A 457 24.01 29.32 29.16
N ALA A 458 23.99 28.81 27.93
CA ALA A 458 24.70 29.42 26.82
C ALA A 458 23.69 30.15 25.92
N GLU A 459 23.63 31.46 26.13
CA GLU A 459 23.03 32.44 25.23
C GLU A 459 23.71 32.41 23.85
N VAL A 460 22.89 32.45 22.79
CA VAL A 460 23.30 32.90 21.46
C VAL A 460 22.27 33.94 21.02
N ASP A 461 22.58 35.21 21.30
CA ASP A 461 22.14 36.37 20.52
C ASP A 461 22.63 36.18 19.07
N GLY A 462 21.92 36.52 18.00
CA GLY A 462 21.11 37.71 17.70
C GLY A 462 21.46 38.10 16.25
N GLU A 463 20.70 39.02 15.65
CA GLU A 463 20.75 39.50 14.23
C GLU A 463 19.87 38.66 13.27
N ASP A 464 18.91 39.20 12.52
CA ASP A 464 18.48 40.58 12.33
C ASP A 464 17.07 40.58 11.70
N GLU A 465 16.27 41.58 12.10
CA GLU A 465 14.96 41.90 11.55
C GLU A 465 15.09 42.54 10.16
N ALA A 466 14.23 42.13 9.24
CA ALA A 466 13.85 42.94 8.09
C ALA A 466 12.40 42.66 7.73
N GLU A 467 11.49 43.33 8.44
CA GLU A 467 10.15 43.63 7.96
C GLU A 467 10.28 44.52 6.71
N VAL A 468 9.71 44.06 5.59
CA VAL A 468 9.41 44.93 4.45
C VAL A 468 7.90 44.85 4.23
N ASP A 469 7.23 45.86 4.75
CA ASP A 469 5.90 46.26 4.34
C ASP A 469 5.89 46.61 2.85
N GLY A 470 4.95 46.01 2.13
CA GLY A 470 4.75 46.22 0.71
C GLY A 470 3.34 45.86 0.31
N GLU A 471 2.37 46.57 0.86
CA GLU A 471 1.03 46.70 0.28
C GLU A 471 1.18 47.27 -1.13
N ALA A 472 0.82 46.47 -2.13
CA ALA A 472 0.57 46.95 -3.48
C ALA A 472 -0.83 46.47 -3.89
N ASP A 473 -1.80 47.35 -3.64
CA ASP A 473 -3.08 47.36 -4.33
C ASP A 473 -2.83 47.39 -5.84
N VAL A 474 -3.29 46.35 -6.54
CA VAL A 474 -3.49 46.40 -7.98
C VAL A 474 -4.97 46.12 -8.22
N ASP A 475 -5.72 47.21 -8.27
CA ASP A 475 -6.96 47.30 -9.04
C ASP A 475 -6.63 46.97 -10.51
N ASP A 476 -7.28 45.95 -11.07
CA ASP A 476 -7.55 45.96 -12.51
C ASP A 476 -8.83 45.17 -12.80
N GLU A 477 -9.94 45.90 -12.79
CA GLU A 477 -11.14 45.50 -13.53
C GLU A 477 -10.93 45.86 -15.00
N ALA A 478 -10.89 44.84 -15.87
CA ALA A 478 -11.19 45.00 -17.27
C ALA A 478 -11.97 43.79 -17.77
N GLU A 479 -13.30 43.89 -17.65
CA GLU A 479 -14.22 43.24 -18.58
C GLU A 479 -13.86 43.71 -20.00
N VAL A 480 -13.52 42.76 -20.88
CA VAL A 480 -13.52 43.00 -22.32
C VAL A 480 -14.37 41.92 -22.97
N ASP A 481 -15.59 42.30 -23.32
CA ASP A 481 -16.43 41.64 -24.31
C ASP A 481 -15.66 41.56 -25.64
N GLY A 482 -15.36 40.33 -26.06
CA GLY A 482 -14.65 40.04 -27.30
C GLY A 482 -15.29 38.85 -27.99
N VAL A 483 -16.33 39.12 -28.79
CA VAL A 483 -16.95 38.18 -29.70
C VAL A 483 -15.92 37.73 -30.73
N ALA A 484 -15.38 36.52 -30.59
CA ALA A 484 -14.59 35.85 -31.60
C ALA A 484 -15.37 34.66 -32.16
N GLU A 485 -15.92 34.83 -33.35
CA GLU A 485 -16.39 33.74 -34.20
C GLU A 485 -15.26 32.72 -34.41
N VAL A 486 -15.39 31.54 -33.82
CA VAL A 486 -14.58 30.37 -34.16
C VAL A 486 -15.43 29.48 -35.06
N GLY A 487 -15.07 29.45 -36.34
CA GLY A 487 -15.69 28.59 -37.34
C GLY A 487 -15.56 27.09 -37.00
N PRO A 488 -16.43 26.25 -37.57
CA PRO A 488 -16.57 24.86 -37.16
C PRO A 488 -15.32 24.02 -37.49
N PRO A 489 -14.99 23.02 -36.66
CA PRO A 489 -13.85 22.15 -36.91
C PRO A 489 -14.09 21.27 -38.15
N ARG A 490 -13.07 21.24 -39.01
CA ARG A 490 -13.00 20.38 -40.19
C ARG A 490 -13.09 18.91 -39.80
N SER A 491 -14.05 18.22 -40.40
CA SER A 491 -14.22 16.78 -40.38
C SER A 491 -12.96 16.06 -40.90
N ALA A 492 -12.25 15.35 -40.03
CA ALA A 492 -11.29 14.33 -40.43
C ALA A 492 -12.08 13.11 -40.92
N GLY A 493 -11.94 12.80 -42.22
CA GLY A 493 -12.58 11.64 -42.83
C GLY A 493 -11.93 10.31 -42.40
N PRO A 494 -12.68 9.20 -42.43
CA PRO A 494 -12.11 7.87 -42.22
C PRO A 494 -11.41 7.39 -43.50
N VAL A 495 -10.20 6.88 -43.35
CA VAL A 495 -9.38 6.31 -44.43
C VAL A 495 -9.48 4.77 -44.38
N TYR A 496 -9.99 4.22 -45.48
CA TYR A 496 -9.88 2.86 -46.02
C TYR A 496 -10.35 1.64 -45.21
N ALA A 497 -11.53 1.16 -45.63
CA ALA A 497 -11.87 -0.25 -45.68
C ALA A 497 -11.07 -0.96 -46.81
N GLY A 498 -10.50 -2.13 -46.49
CA GLY A 498 -10.02 -3.10 -47.46
C GLY A 498 -10.90 -4.35 -47.41
N SER A 499 -11.68 -4.54 -48.47
CA SER A 499 -12.56 -5.68 -48.73
C SER A 499 -11.83 -6.83 -49.41
N SER A 500 -12.06 -8.07 -48.98
CA SER A 500 -12.15 -9.26 -49.84
C SER A 500 -12.81 -10.39 -49.02
N THR A 501 -14.10 -10.65 -49.15
CA THR A 501 -14.77 -11.58 -50.09
C THR A 501 -14.20 -13.01 -50.10
N GLY A 502 -15.01 -13.94 -49.60
CA GLY A 502 -14.91 -15.39 -49.74
C GLY A 502 -16.00 -16.05 -48.88
N ALA A 503 -17.25 -16.04 -49.36
CA ALA A 503 -17.90 -17.14 -50.09
C ALA A 503 -18.37 -18.28 -49.17
N GLU A 504 -19.68 -18.34 -49.00
CA GLU A 504 -20.48 -19.37 -48.32
C GLU A 504 -20.37 -20.74 -49.01
N ALA A 505 -20.42 -21.82 -48.22
CA ALA A 505 -21.22 -23.03 -48.49
C ALA A 505 -21.04 -24.08 -47.35
N GLU A 506 -22.07 -24.25 -46.53
CA GLU A 506 -22.37 -25.50 -45.80
C GLU A 506 -23.18 -26.47 -46.71
N PRO A 507 -23.63 -27.67 -46.27
CA PRO A 507 -23.24 -28.54 -45.14
C PRO A 507 -22.98 -30.00 -45.57
N GLY A 508 -22.51 -30.85 -44.65
CA GLY A 508 -22.37 -32.30 -44.88
C GLY A 508 -22.49 -33.12 -43.61
N ASP A 509 -23.70 -33.60 -43.36
CA ASP A 509 -24.15 -34.56 -42.36
C ASP A 509 -23.35 -35.89 -42.39
N GLY A 510 -23.22 -36.56 -41.23
CA GLY A 510 -22.43 -37.78 -41.14
C GLY A 510 -22.27 -38.34 -39.73
N ALA A 511 -23.38 -38.75 -39.12
CA ALA A 511 -23.42 -39.56 -37.92
C ALA A 511 -22.72 -40.93 -38.10
N THR A 512 -22.12 -41.45 -37.02
CA THR A 512 -22.25 -42.83 -36.46
C THR A 512 -21.12 -43.06 -35.44
N SER A 513 -21.43 -43.26 -34.15
CA SER A 513 -21.64 -44.57 -33.49
C SER A 513 -20.32 -45.33 -33.26
N ARG A 514 -20.00 -46.02 -32.16
CA ARG A 514 -20.64 -46.38 -30.89
C ARG A 514 -19.67 -47.40 -30.24
N ALA A 515 -19.61 -47.40 -28.90
CA ALA A 515 -19.22 -48.53 -28.04
C ALA A 515 -17.75 -49.00 -28.08
N ALA A 516 -17.20 -49.67 -27.07
CA ALA A 516 -17.44 -49.84 -25.64
C ALA A 516 -16.42 -50.91 -25.18
N ALA A 517 -16.00 -50.84 -23.91
CA ALA A 517 -15.46 -51.95 -23.11
C ALA A 517 -14.12 -52.55 -23.56
N ASP A 518 -13.31 -53.22 -22.73
CA ASP A 518 -13.07 -53.38 -21.29
C ASP A 518 -11.96 -54.47 -21.24
N GLU A 519 -11.33 -54.67 -20.09
CA GLU A 519 -10.33 -55.71 -19.74
C GLU A 519 -8.88 -55.45 -20.21
N ALA A 520 -7.94 -55.11 -19.32
CA ALA A 520 -7.36 -55.82 -18.16
C ALA A 520 -6.19 -56.76 -18.53
N ASP A 521 -5.00 -56.36 -18.04
CA ASP A 521 -4.10 -57.13 -17.18
C ASP A 521 -2.67 -57.50 -17.68
N GLU A 522 -1.77 -57.37 -16.69
CA GLU A 522 -0.41 -57.91 -16.48
C GLU A 522 0.82 -57.42 -17.29
N GLY A 523 1.85 -56.98 -16.54
CA GLY A 523 3.26 -57.14 -16.95
C GLY A 523 4.29 -56.08 -16.55
N ASP A 524 4.55 -55.92 -15.25
CA ASP A 524 5.86 -55.74 -14.57
C ASP A 524 7.09 -55.23 -15.38
N GLU A 525 7.65 -54.05 -15.05
CA GLU A 525 9.10 -53.86 -14.75
C GLU A 525 9.41 -52.45 -14.20
N ALA A 526 10.38 -52.40 -13.29
CA ALA A 526 10.74 -51.29 -12.41
C ALA A 526 11.40 -50.08 -13.11
N ASP A 527 11.12 -48.87 -12.59
CA ASP A 527 12.14 -47.82 -12.45
C ASP A 527 11.73 -46.77 -11.39
N ASP A 528 12.65 -46.53 -10.45
CA ASP A 528 12.54 -45.64 -9.28
C ASP A 528 12.30 -44.15 -9.66
N PRO A 529 11.38 -43.43 -8.98
CA PRO A 529 11.42 -41.97 -8.97
C PRO A 529 12.34 -41.48 -7.84
N VAL A 530 13.52 -41.01 -8.23
CA VAL A 530 14.49 -40.28 -7.39
C VAL A 530 13.80 -39.19 -6.57
N GLY A 531 13.85 -39.36 -5.25
CA GLY A 531 13.19 -38.51 -4.27
C GLY A 531 13.71 -37.07 -4.26
N ALA A 532 12.77 -36.12 -4.36
CA ALA A 532 12.96 -34.73 -3.98
C ALA A 532 13.16 -34.65 -2.46
N ARG A 533 14.41 -34.63 -2.02
CA ARG A 533 14.76 -34.38 -0.62
C ARG A 533 14.51 -32.92 -0.29
N SER A 534 13.49 -32.67 0.53
CA SER A 534 13.34 -31.46 1.31
C SER A 534 14.63 -31.16 2.07
N VAL A 535 15.32 -30.09 1.68
CA VAL A 535 16.45 -29.56 2.42
C VAL A 535 15.90 -28.90 3.68
N LYS A 536 15.86 -29.68 4.78
CA LYS A 536 15.72 -29.15 6.14
C LYS A 536 16.92 -28.24 6.40
N ARG A 537 16.72 -26.92 6.35
CA ARG A 537 17.72 -25.93 6.78
C ARG A 537 17.83 -25.98 8.30
N SER A 538 18.95 -26.52 8.76
CA SER A 538 19.41 -26.49 10.14
C SER A 538 19.79 -25.06 10.55
N ARG A 539 18.88 -24.34 11.21
CA ARG A 539 19.21 -23.13 11.97
C ARG A 539 20.08 -23.52 13.18
N ARG A 540 21.41 -23.49 13.05
CA ARG A 540 22.31 -23.53 14.21
C ARG A 540 22.41 -22.14 14.82
N ARG A 541 21.71 -21.96 15.94
CA ARG A 541 21.90 -20.85 16.89
C ARG A 541 23.34 -20.88 17.42
N ALA A 542 24.15 -19.90 17.08
CA ALA A 542 25.33 -19.55 17.86
C ALA A 542 24.89 -18.60 18.99
N VAL A 543 24.44 -19.18 20.11
CA VAL A 543 24.39 -18.46 21.39
C VAL A 543 25.83 -18.38 21.90
N LYS A 544 26.46 -17.21 21.78
CA LYS A 544 27.71 -16.93 22.50
C LYS A 544 27.37 -16.03 23.69
N ARG A 545 27.37 -16.65 24.87
CA ARG A 545 27.44 -15.97 26.17
C ARG A 545 28.71 -15.12 26.21
N ARG A 546 28.55 -13.83 26.47
CA ARG A 546 29.32 -13.09 27.48
C ARG A 546 28.47 -11.94 27.99
#